data_AF-A0A4Y8K5F6-F1
#
_entry.id   AF-A0A4Y8K5F6-F1
#
_cell.length_a   1.000
_cell.length_b   1.000
_cell.length_c   1.000
_cell.angle_alpha   90.00
_cell.angle_beta   90.00
_cell.angle_gamma   90.00
#
_symmetry.space_group_name_H-M   'P 1'
#
loop_
_entity.id
_entity.type
_entity.pdbx_description
1 polymer ?
#
loop_
_entity_poly.entity_id
_entity_poly.type
_entity_poly.pdbx_seq_one_letter_code
_entity_poly.pdbx_strand_id
1 'polypeptide(L)'
;MSKITLAMAAAAILLLTGCSSAVIVPDVSGMNGADARDELEAAGFDVEWDASGPVFVASNWDAGATVPAAGESVDDGAEVVLSISKPEVEPREVEEVAPSAEPTLEETQAPVVASGDVTPSGLTFSASIIACDQSGVTEFPYGFDAAWRWDGTHIVEGDTMFLKAGTEVVNQFNAEMRVTVECTVSGTNDAPVVDAFNAY
;
A
#
# COMPACT_ATOMS: atom_id res chain seq x y z
N MET A 1 -6.45 -22.26 -21.47
CA MET A 1 -5.75 -23.07 -20.46
C MET A 1 -4.27 -23.12 -20.85
N SER A 2 -3.52 -22.06 -20.51
CA SER A 2 -2.09 -22.01 -20.84
C SER A 2 -1.30 -22.49 -19.64
N LYS A 3 -0.60 -23.60 -19.83
CA LYS A 3 0.30 -24.20 -18.84
C LYS A 3 1.55 -23.34 -18.79
N ILE A 4 1.78 -22.63 -17.69
CA ILE A 4 3.05 -21.96 -17.44
C ILE A 4 3.92 -22.95 -16.67
N THR A 5 4.98 -23.39 -17.34
CA THR A 5 5.96 -24.36 -16.86
C THR A 5 6.90 -23.65 -15.90
N LEU A 6 6.72 -23.86 -14.59
CA LEU A 6 7.61 -23.34 -13.56
C LEU A 6 8.87 -24.22 -13.52
N ALA A 7 10.02 -23.67 -13.93
CA ALA A 7 11.29 -24.37 -13.89
C ALA A 7 11.88 -24.29 -12.47
N MET A 8 11.77 -25.38 -11.70
CA MET A 8 12.49 -25.55 -10.44
C MET A 8 13.99 -25.73 -10.73
N ALA A 9 14.79 -24.71 -10.40
CA ALA A 9 16.24 -24.84 -10.32
C ALA A 9 16.62 -25.02 -8.83
N ALA A 10 16.65 -26.28 -8.38
CA ALA A 10 17.27 -26.63 -7.10
C ALA A 10 18.79 -26.66 -7.30
N ALA A 11 19.49 -25.60 -6.92
CA ALA A 11 20.95 -25.55 -6.92
C ALA A 11 21.49 -25.84 -5.50
N ALA A 12 21.64 -27.12 -5.17
CA ALA A 12 22.45 -27.55 -4.04
C ALA A 12 23.89 -27.75 -4.52
N ILE A 13 24.79 -26.80 -4.25
CA ILE A 13 26.24 -26.96 -4.43
C ILE A 13 26.96 -26.55 -3.14
N LEU A 14 27.51 -27.57 -2.47
CA LEU A 14 28.45 -27.48 -1.36
C LEU A 14 29.87 -27.58 -1.95
N LEU A 15 30.70 -26.53 -1.90
CA LEU A 15 32.16 -26.63 -1.98
C LEU A 15 32.85 -25.39 -1.34
N LEU A 16 33.79 -25.69 -0.43
CA LEU A 16 34.59 -24.78 0.38
C LEU A 16 35.52 -23.85 -0.43
N THR A 17 35.97 -22.76 0.22
CA THR A 17 37.09 -21.83 -0.08
C THR A 17 36.79 -20.55 -0.86
N GLY A 18 36.03 -19.66 -0.21
CA GLY A 18 36.16 -18.21 -0.32
C GLY A 18 35.62 -17.61 0.98
N CYS A 19 36.28 -16.61 1.57
CA CYS A 19 35.62 -15.79 2.59
C CYS A 19 34.58 -14.90 1.88
N SER A 20 33.48 -15.47 1.39
CA SER A 20 32.28 -14.66 1.19
C SER A 20 31.63 -14.52 2.56
N SER A 21 31.33 -13.29 2.96
CA SER A 21 30.50 -13.05 4.13
C SER A 21 29.11 -13.58 3.79
N ALA A 22 28.77 -14.74 4.35
CA ALA A 22 27.44 -15.29 4.14
C ALA A 22 26.45 -14.55 5.05
N VAL A 23 25.33 -14.11 4.47
CA VAL A 23 24.21 -13.45 5.14
C VAL A 23 23.03 -14.42 5.20
N ILE A 24 22.31 -14.42 6.31
CA ILE A 24 21.09 -15.23 6.49
C ILE A 24 19.91 -14.43 5.98
N VAL A 25 19.07 -15.04 5.13
CA VAL A 25 17.83 -14.41 4.65
C VAL A 25 16.83 -14.26 5.83
N PRO A 26 16.42 -13.02 6.20
CA PRO A 26 15.40 -12.78 7.21
C PRO A 26 14.03 -13.38 6.85
N ASP A 27 13.23 -13.69 7.88
CA ASP A 27 11.83 -14.06 7.69
C ASP A 27 10.96 -12.78 7.68
N VAL A 28 10.41 -12.47 6.51
CA VAL A 28 9.56 -11.28 6.29
C VAL A 28 8.09 -11.64 6.02
N SER A 29 7.73 -12.92 6.16
CA SER A 29 6.36 -13.36 5.90
C SER A 29 5.36 -12.66 6.83
N GLY A 30 4.30 -12.08 6.24
CA GLY A 30 3.25 -11.36 6.97
C GLY A 30 3.58 -9.89 7.30
N MET A 31 4.74 -9.38 6.90
CA MET A 31 4.99 -7.93 6.86
C MET A 31 4.25 -7.30 5.68
N ASN A 32 4.07 -5.97 5.69
CA ASN A 32 3.71 -5.28 4.45
C ASN A 32 4.91 -5.28 3.49
N GLY A 33 4.66 -5.19 2.18
CA GLY A 33 5.69 -5.35 1.17
C GLY A 33 6.83 -4.34 1.29
N ALA A 34 6.55 -3.08 1.66
CA ALA A 34 7.59 -2.07 1.84
C ALA A 34 8.52 -2.42 3.01
N ASP A 35 7.96 -2.70 4.20
CA ASP A 35 8.73 -3.09 5.38
C ASP A 35 9.55 -4.37 5.13
N ALA A 36 8.96 -5.34 4.41
CA ALA A 36 9.64 -6.57 4.03
C ALA A 36 10.86 -6.32 3.13
N ARG A 37 10.73 -5.41 2.16
CA ARG A 37 11.85 -5.02 1.29
C ARG A 37 12.92 -4.28 2.08
N ASP A 38 12.54 -3.34 2.94
CA ASP A 38 13.49 -2.57 3.75
C ASP A 38 14.30 -3.50 4.67
N GLU A 39 13.67 -4.51 5.28
CA GLU A 39 14.35 -5.52 6.11
C GLU A 39 15.36 -6.35 5.29
N LEU A 40 14.98 -6.76 4.06
CA LEU A 40 15.86 -7.51 3.17
C LEU A 40 17.03 -6.66 2.64
N GLU A 41 16.77 -5.42 2.22
CA GLU A 41 17.82 -4.49 1.77
C GLU A 41 18.77 -4.09 2.91
N ALA A 42 18.24 -3.90 4.13
CA ALA A 42 19.05 -3.65 5.33
C ALA A 42 19.95 -4.84 5.70
N ALA A 43 19.53 -6.06 5.39
CA ALA A 43 20.36 -7.26 5.52
C ALA A 43 21.40 -7.39 4.39
N GLY A 44 21.32 -6.57 3.33
CA GLY A 44 22.29 -6.54 2.24
C GLY A 44 21.85 -7.32 1.00
N PHE A 45 20.56 -7.55 0.81
CA PHE A 45 20.00 -8.22 -0.37
C PHE A 45 19.48 -7.23 -1.40
N ASP A 46 19.62 -7.58 -2.69
CA ASP A 46 18.88 -6.93 -3.78
C ASP A 46 17.51 -7.60 -3.92
N VAL A 47 16.41 -6.84 -3.92
CA VAL A 47 15.05 -7.42 -3.88
C VAL A 47 14.34 -7.31 -5.22
N GLU A 48 13.89 -8.45 -5.75
CA GLU A 48 12.99 -8.54 -6.91
C GLU A 48 11.56 -8.93 -6.47
N TRP A 49 10.55 -8.27 -7.03
CA TRP A 49 9.14 -8.57 -6.73
C TRP A 49 8.59 -9.69 -7.59
N ASP A 50 8.04 -10.74 -6.96
CA ASP A 50 7.14 -11.69 -7.60
C ASP A 50 5.68 -11.34 -7.26
N ALA A 51 5.05 -10.59 -8.16
CA ALA A 51 3.70 -10.09 -8.02
C ALA A 51 2.86 -10.42 -9.26
N SER A 52 1.55 -10.63 -9.08
CA SER A 52 0.61 -10.87 -10.19
C SER A 52 0.34 -9.65 -11.08
N GLY A 53 1.07 -8.54 -10.88
CA GLY A 53 0.94 -7.31 -11.64
C GLY A 53 2.03 -6.28 -11.25
N PRO A 54 2.04 -5.12 -11.90
CA PRO A 54 2.97 -4.04 -11.55
C PRO A 54 2.76 -3.55 -10.11
N VAL A 55 3.85 -3.50 -9.35
CA VAL A 55 3.87 -3.09 -7.94
C VAL A 55 4.08 -1.58 -7.88
N PHE A 56 2.99 -0.82 -7.71
CA PHE A 56 3.06 0.64 -7.60
C PHE A 56 3.25 1.13 -6.17
N VAL A 57 2.65 0.43 -5.19
CA VAL A 57 2.77 0.75 -3.76
C VAL A 57 3.00 -0.55 -3.01
N ALA A 58 4.25 -0.85 -2.66
CA ALA A 58 4.59 -2.12 -2.00
C ALA A 58 3.94 -2.26 -0.61
N SER A 59 3.70 -1.16 0.10
CA SER A 59 3.04 -1.16 1.43
C SER A 59 1.59 -1.67 1.40
N ASN A 60 0.93 -1.64 0.23
CA ASN A 60 -0.44 -2.13 0.03
C ASN A 60 -0.51 -3.63 -0.33
N TRP A 61 0.61 -4.33 -0.19
CA TRP A 61 0.74 -5.75 -0.48
C TRP A 61 1.28 -6.46 0.76
N ASP A 62 0.84 -7.69 0.97
CA ASP A 62 1.37 -8.57 2.01
C ASP A 62 2.57 -9.34 1.46
N ALA A 63 3.64 -9.36 2.26
CA ALA A 63 4.82 -10.15 1.99
C ALA A 63 4.56 -11.64 2.25
N GLY A 64 4.84 -12.45 1.25
CA GLY A 64 4.74 -13.90 1.28
C GLY A 64 6.10 -14.56 1.53
N ALA A 65 6.42 -15.53 0.68
CA ALA A 65 7.67 -16.28 0.75
C ALA A 65 8.79 -15.60 -0.06
N THR A 66 10.04 -15.85 0.34
CA THR A 66 11.24 -15.45 -0.40
C THR A 66 11.90 -16.65 -1.10
N VAL A 67 12.64 -16.37 -2.16
CA VAL A 67 13.59 -17.30 -2.78
C VAL A 67 14.92 -16.56 -2.98
N PRO A 68 16.04 -16.94 -2.34
CA PRO A 68 16.22 -18.04 -1.37
C PRO A 68 15.30 -17.96 -0.14
N ALA A 69 15.00 -19.11 0.46
CA ALA A 69 14.01 -19.20 1.53
C ALA A 69 14.54 -18.59 2.84
N ALA A 70 13.63 -18.09 3.68
CA ALA A 70 13.99 -17.57 5.00
C ALA A 70 14.83 -18.58 5.80
N GLY A 71 15.90 -18.10 6.42
CA GLY A 71 16.88 -18.91 7.15
C GLY A 71 17.96 -19.57 6.28
N GLU A 72 17.91 -19.46 4.95
CA GLU A 72 19.02 -19.89 4.09
C GLU A 72 20.21 -18.94 4.17
N SER A 73 21.40 -19.51 4.10
CA SER A 73 22.67 -18.77 4.10
C SER A 73 23.13 -18.59 2.68
N VAL A 74 23.24 -17.34 2.23
CA VAL A 74 23.66 -16.99 0.87
C VAL A 74 24.75 -15.92 0.91
N ASP A 75 25.36 -15.64 -0.24
CA ASP A 75 26.40 -14.61 -0.34
C ASP A 75 25.82 -13.20 -0.11
N ASP A 76 26.59 -12.31 0.50
CA ASP A 76 26.27 -10.88 0.62
C ASP A 76 25.99 -10.25 -0.76
N GLY A 77 24.95 -9.42 -0.86
CA GLY A 77 24.52 -8.82 -2.14
C GLY A 77 23.77 -9.79 -3.06
N ALA A 78 23.32 -10.95 -2.57
CA ALA A 78 22.49 -11.85 -3.37
C ALA A 78 21.12 -11.23 -3.68
N GLU A 79 20.60 -11.59 -4.85
CA GLU A 79 19.23 -11.26 -5.24
C GLU A 79 18.23 -12.18 -4.54
N VAL A 80 17.20 -11.60 -3.93
CA VAL A 80 16.10 -12.30 -3.25
C VAL A 80 14.80 -11.95 -3.98
N VAL A 81 14.12 -12.97 -4.48
CA VAL A 81 12.77 -12.84 -5.04
C VAL A 81 11.77 -12.89 -3.89
N LEU A 82 11.03 -11.80 -3.66
CA LEU A 82 9.99 -11.69 -2.65
C LEU A 82 8.62 -11.80 -3.31
N SER A 83 7.89 -12.86 -2.98
CA SER A 83 6.48 -13.01 -3.37
C SER A 83 5.64 -12.03 -2.57
N ILE A 84 4.81 -11.25 -3.25
CA ILE A 84 3.85 -10.35 -2.61
C ILE A 84 2.46 -10.55 -3.18
N SER A 85 1.44 -10.44 -2.33
CA SER A 85 0.04 -10.54 -2.72
C SER A 85 -0.75 -9.34 -2.25
N LYS A 86 -1.68 -8.85 -3.07
CA LYS A 86 -2.64 -7.86 -2.61
C LYS A 86 -3.56 -8.54 -1.58
N PRO A 87 -3.75 -7.99 -0.37
CA PRO A 87 -4.71 -8.54 0.59
C PRO A 87 -6.07 -8.66 -0.09
N GLU A 88 -6.65 -9.86 -0.07
CA GLU A 88 -8.01 -10.06 -0.55
C GLU A 88 -8.95 -9.34 0.42
N VAL A 89 -9.46 -8.19 -0.03
CA VAL A 89 -10.54 -7.50 0.66
C VAL A 89 -11.77 -8.36 0.48
N GLU A 90 -12.04 -9.24 1.44
CA GLU A 90 -13.33 -9.93 1.55
C GLU A 90 -14.41 -8.85 1.38
N PRO A 91 -15.22 -8.90 0.30
CA PRO A 91 -16.30 -7.95 0.12
C PRO A 91 -17.14 -8.00 1.39
N ARG A 92 -17.30 -6.87 2.08
CA ARG A 92 -18.28 -6.76 3.17
C ARG A 92 -19.58 -7.32 2.62
N GLU A 93 -20.02 -8.44 3.18
CA GLU A 93 -21.30 -9.06 2.89
C GLU A 93 -22.36 -8.02 3.26
N VAL A 94 -22.82 -7.30 2.23
CA VAL A 94 -23.96 -6.41 2.36
C VAL A 94 -25.14 -7.36 2.52
N GLU A 95 -25.64 -7.53 3.74
CA GLU A 95 -26.86 -8.33 3.97
C GLU A 95 -27.96 -7.81 3.03
N GLU A 96 -28.27 -8.61 2.03
CA GLU A 96 -29.25 -8.33 1.00
C GLU A 96 -30.66 -8.46 1.61
N VAL A 97 -31.27 -7.32 1.96
CA VAL A 97 -32.69 -7.31 2.32
C VAL A 97 -33.52 -7.23 1.03
N ALA A 98 -34.22 -8.33 0.74
CA ALA A 98 -35.09 -8.53 -0.43
C ALA A 98 -36.24 -7.48 -0.56
N PRO A 99 -36.84 -7.33 -1.75
CA PRO A 99 -37.33 -6.06 -2.28
C PRO A 99 -38.75 -5.72 -1.82
N SER A 100 -38.97 -4.49 -1.35
CA SER A 100 -40.30 -4.00 -0.98
C SER A 100 -40.50 -2.56 -1.45
N ALA A 101 -41.31 -2.44 -2.50
CA ALA A 101 -42.00 -1.27 -3.04
C ALA A 101 -41.13 -0.06 -3.40
N GLU A 102 -41.16 0.32 -4.68
CA GLU A 102 -40.68 1.63 -5.13
C GLU A 102 -41.29 2.74 -4.24
N PRO A 103 -40.50 3.48 -3.44
CA PRO A 103 -40.99 4.69 -2.85
C PRO A 103 -40.75 5.80 -3.88
N THR A 104 -41.86 6.38 -4.32
CA THR A 104 -41.94 7.75 -4.83
C THR A 104 -40.91 8.64 -4.14
N LEU A 105 -40.14 9.37 -4.94
CA LEU A 105 -39.14 10.34 -4.50
C LEU A 105 -39.79 11.38 -3.57
N GLU A 106 -39.77 11.12 -2.28
CA GLU A 106 -39.83 12.13 -1.24
C GLU A 106 -38.42 12.29 -0.68
N GLU A 107 -37.89 13.48 -0.94
CA GLU A 107 -36.60 13.99 -0.51
C GLU A 107 -36.54 14.03 1.03
N THR A 108 -36.33 12.88 1.68
CA THR A 108 -35.92 12.85 3.07
C THR A 108 -34.41 13.02 3.10
N GLN A 109 -33.99 14.28 3.21
CA GLN A 109 -32.62 14.65 3.55
C GLN A 109 -32.27 13.98 4.89
N ALA A 110 -31.63 12.81 4.83
CA ALA A 110 -30.72 12.42 5.90
C ALA A 110 -29.72 13.58 6.07
N PRO A 111 -29.34 13.97 7.29
CA PRO A 111 -28.45 15.09 7.46
C PRO A 111 -27.09 14.71 6.88
N VAL A 112 -26.85 15.12 5.64
CA VAL A 112 -25.52 15.45 5.14
C VAL A 112 -25.07 16.61 6.02
N VAL A 113 -24.49 16.29 7.17
CA VAL A 113 -23.79 17.27 7.98
C VAL A 113 -22.62 17.74 7.14
N ALA A 114 -22.66 19.02 6.81
CA ALA A 114 -21.62 19.72 6.08
C ALA A 114 -20.24 19.42 6.68
N SER A 115 -19.28 19.08 5.81
CA SER A 115 -17.87 19.49 5.87
C SER A 115 -17.45 20.12 7.21
N GLY A 116 -17.14 19.30 8.19
CA GLY A 116 -16.21 19.73 9.21
C GLY A 116 -14.86 19.86 8.52
N ASP A 117 -14.38 21.07 8.25
CA ASP A 117 -12.97 21.25 7.87
C ASP A 117 -12.03 21.01 9.07
N VAL A 118 -12.56 20.58 10.22
CA VAL A 118 -11.82 20.37 11.48
C VAL A 118 -12.43 19.21 12.28
N THR A 119 -11.60 18.30 12.79
CA THR A 119 -11.98 17.24 13.76
C THR A 119 -12.13 17.81 15.18
N PRO A 120 -12.75 17.10 16.13
CA PRO A 120 -12.79 17.50 17.53
C PRO A 120 -11.40 17.63 18.18
N SER A 121 -10.43 16.80 17.79
CA SER A 121 -9.02 16.92 18.17
C SER A 121 -8.30 18.15 17.59
N GLY A 122 -8.92 18.87 16.67
CA GLY A 122 -8.37 20.10 16.06
C GLY A 122 -7.55 19.88 14.80
N LEU A 123 -7.60 18.68 14.20
CA LEU A 123 -6.99 18.42 12.90
C LEU A 123 -7.84 19.06 11.80
N THR A 124 -7.23 19.92 10.99
CA THR A 124 -7.90 20.62 9.90
C THR A 124 -7.77 19.87 8.58
N PHE A 125 -8.70 20.12 7.66
CA PHE A 125 -8.66 19.56 6.31
C PHE A 125 -7.35 19.93 5.61
N SER A 126 -6.90 21.19 5.74
CA SER A 126 -5.62 21.64 5.18
C SER A 126 -4.41 20.90 5.77
N ALA A 127 -4.38 20.66 7.09
CA ALA A 127 -3.29 19.87 7.70
C ALA A 127 -3.33 18.41 7.24
N SER A 128 -4.52 17.87 7.05
CA SER A 128 -4.72 16.49 6.56
C SER A 128 -4.26 16.35 5.11
N ILE A 129 -4.56 17.32 4.24
CA ILE A 129 -4.02 17.36 2.86
C ILE A 129 -2.48 17.31 2.89
N ILE A 130 -1.84 18.15 3.72
CA ILE A 130 -0.37 18.19 3.79
C ILE A 130 0.20 16.83 4.22
N ALA A 131 -0.43 16.18 5.21
CA ALA A 131 0.00 14.86 5.66
C ALA A 131 -0.17 13.78 4.58
N CYS A 132 -1.30 13.79 3.87
CA CYS A 132 -1.57 12.88 2.76
C CYS A 132 -0.63 13.13 1.57
N ASP A 133 -0.34 14.38 1.23
CA ASP A 133 0.60 14.73 0.15
C ASP A 133 2.03 14.27 0.49
N GLN A 134 2.46 14.43 1.73
CA GLN A 134 3.78 13.93 2.16
C GLN A 134 3.86 12.41 2.08
N SER A 135 2.79 11.70 2.45
CA SER A 135 2.72 10.24 2.32
C SER A 135 2.73 9.81 0.85
N GLY A 136 1.93 10.47 0.01
CA GLY A 136 1.91 10.21 -1.42
C GLY A 136 3.23 10.48 -2.13
N VAL A 137 3.94 11.57 -1.79
CA VAL A 137 5.29 11.84 -2.33
C VAL A 137 6.31 10.81 -1.85
N THR A 138 6.12 10.24 -0.66
CA THR A 138 6.98 9.16 -0.15
C THR A 138 6.73 7.86 -0.89
N GLU A 139 5.46 7.50 -1.12
CA GLU A 139 5.07 6.28 -1.85
C GLU A 139 5.34 6.38 -3.36
N PHE A 140 5.20 7.57 -3.93
CA PHE A 140 5.35 7.83 -5.36
C PHE A 140 6.39 8.94 -5.61
N PRO A 141 7.69 8.66 -5.34
CA PRO A 141 8.75 9.67 -5.37
C PRO A 141 9.02 10.26 -6.76
N TYR A 142 8.53 9.63 -7.83
CA TYR A 142 8.71 10.09 -9.20
C TYR A 142 7.56 10.96 -9.71
N GLY A 143 6.41 10.98 -9.01
CA GLY A 143 5.28 11.82 -9.38
C GLY A 143 4.02 11.47 -8.61
N PHE A 144 3.53 12.45 -7.84
CA PHE A 144 2.27 12.42 -7.09
C PHE A 144 1.72 13.83 -6.98
N ASP A 145 0.48 14.04 -7.42
CA ASP A 145 -0.21 15.32 -7.29
C ASP A 145 -1.72 15.07 -7.16
N ALA A 146 -2.15 14.74 -5.94
CA ALA A 146 -3.55 14.45 -5.69
C ALA A 146 -4.35 15.74 -5.53
N ALA A 147 -5.38 15.90 -6.36
CA ALA A 147 -6.18 17.13 -6.40
C ALA A 147 -7.25 17.16 -5.29
N TRP A 148 -6.87 16.90 -4.03
CA TRP A 148 -7.77 16.77 -2.86
C TRP A 148 -8.80 17.90 -2.72
N ARG A 149 -8.37 19.12 -3.07
CA ARG A 149 -9.19 20.34 -2.96
C ARG A 149 -10.17 20.52 -4.10
N TRP A 150 -9.85 20.02 -5.30
CA TRP A 150 -10.56 20.32 -6.54
C TRP A 150 -11.41 19.16 -7.04
N ASP A 151 -10.84 17.95 -6.98
CA ASP A 151 -11.43 16.70 -7.46
C ASP A 151 -11.61 15.67 -6.33
N GLY A 152 -11.27 16.06 -5.09
CA GLY A 152 -11.35 15.19 -3.93
C GLY A 152 -12.58 15.40 -3.05
N THR A 153 -12.86 14.41 -2.22
CA THR A 153 -13.85 14.47 -1.14
C THR A 153 -13.13 14.35 0.20
N HIS A 154 -13.73 14.93 1.25
CA HIS A 154 -13.30 14.69 2.62
C HIS A 154 -14.49 14.46 3.53
N ILE A 155 -14.26 13.69 4.59
CA ILE A 155 -15.25 13.35 5.60
C ILE A 155 -14.55 13.39 6.96
N VAL A 156 -15.18 14.04 7.95
CA VAL A 156 -14.75 13.93 9.35
C VAL A 156 -15.52 12.78 9.99
N GLU A 157 -14.78 11.78 10.48
CA GLU A 157 -15.31 10.60 11.16
C GLU A 157 -14.76 10.55 12.59
N GLY A 158 -15.51 11.08 13.56
CA GLY A 158 -14.99 11.22 14.92
C GLY A 158 -13.76 12.14 14.96
N ASP A 159 -12.63 11.62 15.45
CA ASP A 159 -11.34 12.34 15.51
C ASP A 159 -10.45 12.13 14.28
N THR A 160 -10.95 11.50 13.21
CA THR A 160 -10.21 11.26 11.98
C THR A 160 -10.77 12.05 10.79
N MET A 161 -9.89 12.40 9.85
CA MET A 161 -10.20 13.00 8.56
C MET A 161 -9.95 11.95 7.47
N PHE A 162 -10.99 11.55 6.76
CA PHE A 162 -10.89 10.75 5.55
C PHE A 162 -10.84 11.66 4.32
N LEU A 163 -9.88 11.43 3.43
CA LEU A 163 -9.72 12.13 2.16
C LEU A 163 -9.72 11.12 1.02
N LYS A 164 -10.34 11.48 -0.10
CA LYS A 164 -10.31 10.67 -1.32
C LYS A 164 -10.11 11.55 -2.54
N ALA A 165 -9.20 11.21 -3.44
CA ALA A 165 -8.98 11.95 -4.69
C ALA A 165 -8.43 11.06 -5.79
N GLY A 166 -8.70 11.44 -7.05
CA GLY A 166 -7.98 10.88 -8.19
C GLY A 166 -6.63 11.59 -8.39
N THR A 167 -5.60 10.84 -8.78
CA THR A 167 -4.29 11.41 -9.15
C THR A 167 -3.62 10.60 -10.26
N GLU A 168 -2.63 11.20 -10.89
CA GLU A 168 -1.72 10.52 -11.80
C GLU A 168 -0.40 10.29 -11.07
N VAL A 169 0.05 9.03 -11.07
CA VAL A 169 1.32 8.63 -10.47
C VAL A 169 2.32 8.25 -11.54
N VAL A 170 3.59 8.50 -11.26
CA VAL A 170 4.69 8.24 -12.19
C VAL A 170 5.67 7.24 -11.57
N ASN A 171 6.23 6.35 -12.38
CA ASN A 171 7.31 5.46 -11.95
C ASN A 171 8.70 5.92 -12.41
N GLN A 172 9.74 5.20 -12.01
CA GLN A 172 11.14 5.52 -12.35
C GLN A 172 11.44 5.56 -13.87
N PHE A 173 10.60 4.93 -14.69
CA PHE A 173 10.72 4.90 -16.15
C PHE A 173 9.87 5.97 -16.83
N ASN A 174 9.33 6.93 -16.05
CA ASN A 174 8.48 8.01 -16.52
C ASN A 174 7.14 7.53 -17.10
N ALA A 175 6.68 6.32 -16.72
CA ALA A 175 5.37 5.80 -17.10
C ALA A 175 4.30 6.29 -16.10
N GLU A 176 3.17 6.73 -16.64
CA GLU A 176 2.05 7.32 -15.91
C GLU A 176 0.91 6.33 -15.71
N MET A 177 0.21 6.45 -14.58
CA MET A 177 -1.03 5.73 -14.29
C MET A 177 -1.99 6.60 -13.50
N ARG A 178 -3.27 6.61 -13.87
CA ARG A 178 -4.31 7.23 -13.07
C ARG A 178 -4.79 6.26 -12.00
N VAL A 179 -4.73 6.68 -10.74
CA VAL A 179 -5.17 5.90 -9.57
C VAL A 179 -6.16 6.70 -8.73
N THR A 180 -6.89 6.02 -7.87
CA THR A 180 -7.65 6.62 -6.78
C THR A 180 -6.88 6.47 -5.49
N VAL A 181 -6.80 7.55 -4.71
CA VAL A 181 -6.14 7.55 -3.40
C VAL A 181 -7.17 7.81 -2.32
N GLU A 182 -7.11 7.01 -1.27
CA GLU A 182 -7.84 7.19 -0.02
C GLU A 182 -6.83 7.35 1.12
N CYS A 183 -6.97 8.40 1.91
CA CYS A 183 -6.05 8.73 3.00
C CYS A 183 -6.84 9.07 4.26
N THR A 184 -6.51 8.42 5.39
CA THR A 184 -7.11 8.66 6.69
C THR A 184 -6.08 9.27 7.63
N VAL A 185 -6.43 10.39 8.26
CA VAL A 185 -5.53 11.15 9.12
C VAL A 185 -6.16 11.38 10.50
N SER A 186 -5.41 11.12 11.57
CA SER A 186 -5.75 11.44 12.95
C SER A 186 -4.79 12.48 13.55
N GLY A 187 -4.98 12.81 14.83
CA GLY A 187 -4.08 13.69 15.58
C GLY A 187 -4.52 15.15 15.57
N THR A 188 -3.59 16.08 15.40
CA THR A 188 -3.83 17.53 15.40
C THR A 188 -3.07 18.20 14.25
N ASN A 189 -3.26 19.51 14.05
CA ASN A 189 -2.47 20.25 13.06
C ASN A 189 -0.95 20.22 13.33
N ASP A 190 -0.52 20.13 14.58
CA ASP A 190 0.89 20.15 14.96
C ASP A 190 1.54 18.76 14.91
N ALA A 191 0.73 17.71 14.96
CA ALA A 191 1.15 16.33 14.89
C ALA A 191 0.08 15.49 14.16
N PRO A 192 -0.09 15.68 12.84
CA PRO A 192 -0.98 14.84 12.06
C PRO A 192 -0.36 13.44 11.92
N VAL A 193 -1.18 12.40 11.99
CA VAL A 193 -0.77 11.01 11.84
C VAL A 193 -1.57 10.42 10.70
N VAL A 194 -0.91 9.92 9.66
CA VAL A 194 -1.58 9.19 8.59
C VAL A 194 -1.79 7.76 9.05
N ASP A 195 -3.04 7.42 9.36
CA ASP A 195 -3.42 6.09 9.87
C ASP A 195 -3.53 5.08 8.73
N ALA A 196 -3.89 5.54 7.53
CA ALA A 196 -3.98 4.72 6.33
C ALA A 196 -3.77 5.56 5.07
N PHE A 197 -3.06 5.00 4.09
CA PHE A 197 -2.90 5.58 2.76
C PHE A 197 -2.99 4.45 1.73
N ASN A 198 -4.05 4.47 0.92
CA ASN A 198 -4.34 3.43 -0.06
C ASN A 198 -4.42 4.04 -1.45
N ALA A 199 -3.66 3.50 -2.40
CA ALA A 199 -3.75 3.88 -3.81
C ALA A 199 -4.06 2.65 -4.67
N TYR A 200 -5.06 2.76 -5.55
CA TYR A 200 -5.57 1.63 -6.34
C TYR A 200 -6.14 2.04 -7.71
#